data_AF-A0A941F8V1-F1
#
_entry.id   AF-A0A941F8V1-F1
#
_cell.length_a   1.000
_cell.length_b   1.000
_cell.length_c   1.000
_cell.angle_alpha   90.00
_cell.angle_beta   90.00
_cell.angle_gamma   90.00
#
_symmetry.space_group_name_H-M   'P 1'
#
loop_
_entity.id
_entity.type
_entity.pdbx_description
1 polymer ?
#
loop_
_entity_poly.entity_id
_entity_poly.type
_entity_poly.pdbx_seq_one_letter_code
_entity_poly.pdbx_strand_id
1 'polypeptide(L)' 'MPRIKLANWYGDKAPGEELDVDDTRLKAMHRDGMVAEVIGQEQGTGLQPAPPAAVNAESEPEQAEPAPQAGRKRR' A
#
# COMPACT_ATOMS: atom_id res chain seq x y z
N MET A 1 24.09 7.87 -2.06
CA MET A 1 23.03 8.82 -1.67
C MET A 1 21.89 8.61 -2.65
N PRO A 2 20.70 8.20 -2.17
CA PRO A 2 19.52 8.07 -3.02
C PRO A 2 19.01 9.44 -3.49
N ARG A 3 18.51 9.48 -4.71
CA ARG A 3 17.88 10.66 -5.28
C ARG A 3 16.37 10.45 -5.28
N ILE A 4 15.60 11.47 -4.92
CA ILE A 4 14.13 11.39 -4.88
C ILE A 4 13.49 12.50 -5.69
N LYS A 5 12.30 12.23 -6.20
CA LYS A 5 11.38 13.22 -6.72
C LYS A 5 10.38 13.62 -5.65
N LEU A 6 10.19 14.92 -5.45
CA LEU A 6 9.28 15.44 -4.44
C LEU A 6 7.80 15.28 -4.85
N ALA A 7 6.95 14.85 -3.93
CA ALA A 7 5.49 14.84 -4.10
C ALA A 7 4.85 16.19 -3.75
N ASN A 8 5.46 16.90 -2.79
CA ASN A 8 5.00 18.18 -2.26
C ASN A 8 6.17 19.17 -2.15
N TRP A 9 5.85 20.43 -1.87
CA TRP A 9 6.86 21.46 -1.61
C TRP A 9 7.74 21.09 -0.42
N TYR A 10 9.05 21.31 -0.56
CA TYR A 10 10.04 21.08 0.50
C TYR A 10 11.02 22.25 0.58
N GLY A 11 10.79 23.16 1.52
CA GLY A 11 11.51 24.45 1.55
C GLY A 11 11.27 25.22 0.26
N ASP A 12 12.35 25.62 -0.43
CA ASP A 12 12.30 26.29 -1.73
C ASP A 12 12.16 25.33 -2.93
N LYS A 13 12.08 24.02 -2.68
CA LYS A 13 11.97 23.00 -3.74
C LYS A 13 10.52 22.72 -4.09
N ALA A 14 10.22 22.75 -5.38
CA ALA A 14 8.88 22.50 -5.90
C ALA A 14 8.58 20.99 -5.99
N PRO A 15 7.29 20.59 -5.98
CA PRO A 15 6.89 19.24 -6.33
C PRO A 15 7.44 18.85 -7.71
N GLY A 16 7.94 17.63 -7.83
CA GLY A 16 8.55 17.11 -9.05
C GLY A 16 10.04 17.43 -9.21
N GLU A 17 10.63 18.28 -8.36
CA GLU A 17 12.09 18.46 -8.35
C GLU A 17 12.80 17.23 -7.75
N GLU A 18 14.00 17.00 -8.25
CA GLU A 18 14.88 15.93 -7.81
C GLU A 18 15.81 16.43 -6.69
N LEU A 19 15.86 15.71 -5.59
CA LEU A 19 16.68 16.03 -4.41
C LEU A 19 17.52 14.82 -4.02
N ASP A 20 18.82 15.02 -3.83
CA ASP A 20 19.70 14.04 -3.20
C ASP A 20 19.52 14.09 -1.69
N VAL A 21 19.24 12.93 -1.09
CA VAL A 21 19.01 12.79 0.35
C VAL A 21 19.76 11.58 0.87
N ASP A 22 20.12 11.58 2.15
CA ASP A 22 20.63 10.40 2.84
C ASP A 22 19.50 9.41 3.18
N ASP A 23 19.83 8.14 3.39
CA ASP A 23 18.86 7.08 3.73
C ASP A 23 17.99 7.40 4.96
N THR A 24 18.55 8.07 5.97
CA THR A 24 17.79 8.51 7.15
C THR A 24 16.72 9.53 6.77
N ARG A 25 17.05 10.46 5.88
CA ARG A 25 16.15 11.52 5.44
C ARG A 25 15.13 10.99 4.44
N LEU A 26 15.53 10.09 3.54
CA LEU A 26 14.64 9.34 2.68
C LEU A 26 13.53 8.65 3.49
N LYS A 27 13.91 7.93 4.56
CA LYS A 27 12.93 7.23 5.41
C LYS A 27 11.96 8.18 6.10
N ALA A 28 12.43 9.33 6.58
CA ALA A 28 11.58 10.35 7.16
C ALA A 28 10.60 10.93 6.12
N MET A 29 11.11 11.37 4.97
CA MET A 29 10.30 11.95 3.89
C MET A 29 9.31 10.96 3.30
N HIS A 30 9.66 9.68 3.22
CA HIS A 30 8.76 8.62 2.78
C HIS A 30 7.63 8.40 3.80
N ARG A 31 7.93 8.44 5.10
CA ARG A 31 6.92 8.35 6.17
C ARG A 31 5.97 9.54 6.14
N ASP A 32 6.48 10.73 5.83
CA ASP A 32 5.71 11.97 5.80
C ASP A 32 4.99 12.19 4.44
N GLY A 33 5.08 11.23 3.50
CA GLY A 33 4.41 11.30 2.20
C GLY A 33 4.95 12.39 1.26
N MET A 34 6.21 12.81 1.45
CA MET A 34 6.86 13.85 0.66
C MET A 34 7.59 13.32 -0.58
N VAL A 35 7.73 12.00 -0.73
CA VAL A 35 8.43 11.35 -1.83
C VAL A 35 7.41 10.91 -2.89
N ALA A 36 7.54 11.42 -4.11
CA ALA A 36 6.77 10.95 -5.27
C ALA A 36 7.42 9.70 -5.89
N GLU A 37 8.74 9.71 -6.02
CA GLU A 37 9.49 8.63 -6.66
C GLU A 37 10.92 8.59 -6.10
N VAL A 38 11.51 7.40 -5.98
CA VAL A 38 12.92 7.22 -5.62
C VAL A 38 13.68 6.84 -6.88
N ILE A 39 14.59 7.71 -7.33
CA ILE A 39 15.38 7.56 -8.54
C ILE A 39 16.69 6.84 -8.20
N GLY A 40 16.94 5.70 -8.84
CA GLY A 40 18.21 4.97 -8.73
C GLY A 40 18.24 3.85 -7.70
N GLN A 41 17.15 3.58 -6.97
CA GLN A 41 16.92 2.23 -6.46
C GLN A 41 16.15 1.47 -7.53
N GLU A 42 16.83 0.54 -8.22
CA GLU A 42 16.13 -0.54 -8.90
C GLU A 42 15.07 -1.08 -7.95
N GLN A 43 13.84 -1.16 -8.47
CA GLN A 43 12.65 -1.52 -7.74
C GLN A 43 12.81 -2.94 -7.16
N GLY A 44 13.43 -3.03 -6.00
CA GLY A 44 13.27 -4.17 -5.10
C GLY A 44 11.85 -4.12 -4.55
N THR A 45 10.90 -4.67 -5.31
CA THR A 45 9.62 -5.22 -4.87
C THR A 45 9.47 -5.26 -3.35
N GLY A 46 8.69 -4.32 -2.79
CA GLY A 46 8.49 -4.29 -1.34
C GLY A 46 7.54 -3.20 -0.89
N LEU A 47 6.24 -3.51 -0.95
CA LEU A 47 5.18 -2.88 -0.14
C LEU A 47 4.84 -1.42 -0.49
N GLN A 48 4.07 -1.26 -1.57
CA GLN A 48 2.96 -0.30 -1.46
C GLN A 48 2.17 -0.71 -0.21
N PRO A 49 1.95 0.16 0.80
CA PRO A 49 0.94 -0.15 1.79
C PRO A 49 -0.35 -0.31 1.01
N ALA A 50 -0.87 -1.54 0.97
CA ALA A 50 -2.18 -1.79 0.43
C ALA A 50 -3.14 -0.76 1.04
N PRO A 51 -4.06 -0.16 0.26
CA PRO A 51 -5.08 0.72 0.83
C PRO A 51 -5.70 -0.03 2.01
N PRO A 52 -5.94 0.62 3.17
CA PRO A 52 -6.46 -0.07 4.34
C PRO A 52 -7.70 -0.83 3.91
N ALA A 53 -7.56 -2.16 3.82
CA ALA A 53 -8.67 -3.04 3.54
C ALA A 53 -9.68 -2.75 4.65
N ALA A 54 -10.85 -2.30 4.22
CA ALA A 54 -11.94 -1.95 5.08
C ALA A 54 -12.09 -3.00 6.18
N VAL A 55 -11.91 -2.57 7.42
CA VAL A 55 -12.45 -3.24 8.59
C VAL A 55 -13.98 -3.21 8.45
N ASN A 56 -14.53 -4.24 7.82
CA ASN A 56 -15.90 -4.73 7.96
C ASN A 56 -15.76 -6.25 7.85
N ALA A 57 -15.50 -6.93 8.97
CA ALA A 57 -16.52 -7.45 9.88
C ALA A 57 -16.93 -8.88 9.49
N GLU A 58 -16.71 -9.79 10.46
CA GLU A 58 -17.39 -11.08 10.68
C GLU A 58 -17.07 -12.28 9.77
N SER A 59 -16.15 -13.09 10.30
CA SER A 59 -16.34 -14.53 10.56
C SER A 59 -16.91 -15.40 9.44
N GLU A 60 -16.03 -16.07 8.70
CA GLU A 60 -16.35 -17.34 8.04
C GLU A 60 -16.53 -18.44 9.09
N PRO A 61 -17.67 -19.16 9.15
CA PRO A 61 -17.67 -20.50 9.70
C PRO A 61 -17.44 -21.50 8.56
N GLU A 62 -16.27 -22.12 8.62
CA GLU A 62 -15.98 -23.52 8.32
C GLU A 62 -17.04 -24.28 7.50
N GLN A 63 -16.74 -24.48 6.22
CA GLN A 63 -17.47 -25.32 5.30
C GLN A 63 -17.41 -26.79 5.75
N ALA A 64 -18.42 -27.23 6.49
CA ALA A 64 -18.69 -28.64 6.72
C ALA A 64 -19.82 -29.11 5.79
N GLU A 65 -19.47 -29.74 4.67
CA GLU A 65 -20.38 -30.70 4.04
C GLU A 65 -20.35 -32.02 4.85
N PRO A 66 -21.50 -32.64 5.12
CA PRO A 66 -22.01 -33.60 4.14
C PRO A 66 -23.54 -33.61 3.93
N ALA A 67 -23.90 -34.22 2.80
CA ALA A 67 -25.20 -34.39 2.13
C ALA A 67 -26.30 -35.18 2.91
N PRO A 68 -27.35 -35.70 2.25
CA PRO A 68 -28.48 -35.07 1.53
C PRO A 68 -29.82 -35.37 2.24
N GLN A 69 -30.90 -34.60 1.99
CA GLN A 69 -32.24 -35.13 2.32
C GLN A 69 -33.35 -34.66 1.38
N ALA A 70 -34.16 -35.64 1.03
CA ALA A 70 -35.13 -35.66 -0.05
C ALA A 70 -36.39 -34.83 0.24
N GLY A 71 -36.84 -34.10 -0.79
CA GLY A 71 -38.23 -33.95 -1.21
C GLY A 71 -39.22 -33.19 -0.31
N ARG A 72 -39.84 -32.13 -0.86
CA ARG A 72 -41.32 -32.06 -0.99
C ARG A 72 -41.82 -30.85 -1.80
N LYS A 73 -42.56 -31.20 -2.85
CA LYS A 73 -43.78 -30.59 -3.40
C LYS A 73 -43.79 -29.11 -3.86
N ARG A 74 -43.87 -29.01 -5.20
CA ARG A 74 -44.64 -28.04 -5.99
C ARG A 74 -45.91 -27.55 -5.30
N ARG A 75 -46.15 -26.24 -5.34
CA ARG A 75 -47.48 -25.65 -5.41
C ARG A 75 -47.51 -24.71 -6.61
#